data_AF-A0A6L9ZCX2-F1
#
_entry.id   AF-A0A6L9ZCX2-F1
#
_cell.length_a   1.000
_cell.length_b   1.000
_cell.length_c   1.000
_cell.angle_alpha   90.00
_cell.angle_beta   90.00
_cell.angle_gamma   90.00
#
_symmetry.space_group_name_H-M   'P 1'
#
loop_
_entity.id
_entity.type
_entity.pdbx_description
1 polymer ?
#
loop_
_entity_poly.entity_id
_entity_poly.type
_entity_poly.pdbx_seq_one_letter_code
_entity_poly.pdbx_strand_id
1 'polypeptide(L)'
;KPGGRLLMSDPIATRPIPPHLQEDERLRAMCLSGALTYQSYVQHLVKSGFGQVEIRAKRPYRLLDCQNYNLEEPLLLESLDSVSFKVVIPEDGACIFTGKTATYMGAEEFFDDNAGHILSRGVPAAVCDKTAGKLGKVNPEEILITDSTWHYVGGGCC
;
A
#
# COMPACT_ATOMS: atom_id res chain seq x y z
N LYS A 1 15.53 12.64 -7.83
CA LYS A 1 16.98 12.37 -7.65
C LYS A 1 17.13 11.13 -6.77
N PRO A 2 18.21 10.34 -6.88
CA PRO A 2 18.50 9.24 -5.96
C PRO A 2 18.41 9.70 -4.50
N GLY A 3 17.80 8.89 -3.63
CA GLY A 3 17.56 9.25 -2.22
C GLY A 3 16.45 10.29 -2.00
N GLY A 4 15.80 10.76 -3.06
CA GLY A 4 14.65 11.65 -2.95
C GLY A 4 13.43 10.96 -2.37
N ARG A 5 12.55 11.74 -1.75
CA ARG A 5 11.26 11.29 -1.22
C ARG A 5 10.11 12.13 -1.77
N LEU A 6 8.99 11.49 -2.04
CA LEU A 6 7.72 12.10 -2.39
C LEU A 6 6.74 11.85 -1.24
N LEU A 7 6.27 12.93 -0.61
CA LEU A 7 5.21 12.87 0.40
C LEU A 7 3.96 13.45 -0.25
N MET A 8 2.90 12.66 -0.33
CA MET A 8 1.70 13.06 -1.05
C MET A 8 0.44 12.52 -0.37
N SER A 9 -0.62 13.34 -0.42
CA SER A 9 -1.99 12.97 -0.10
C SER A 9 -2.80 13.17 -1.36
N ASP A 10 -3.46 12.11 -1.85
CA ASP A 10 -4.16 12.12 -3.14
C ASP A 10 -5.44 11.28 -3.06
N PRO A 11 -6.56 11.67 -3.71
CA PRO A 11 -7.70 10.78 -3.91
C PRO A 11 -7.35 9.55 -4.74
N ILE A 12 -7.77 8.39 -4.24
CA ILE A 12 -7.84 7.13 -4.97
C ILE A 12 -9.31 6.66 -5.06
N ALA A 13 -9.60 5.81 -6.03
CA ALA A 13 -10.93 5.24 -6.23
C ALA A 13 -10.97 3.76 -5.89
N THR A 14 -12.08 3.25 -5.34
CA THR A 14 -12.24 1.82 -5.07
C THR A 14 -12.34 0.98 -6.35
N ARG A 15 -12.73 1.59 -7.47
CA ARG A 15 -12.74 1.01 -8.82
C ARG A 15 -12.39 2.08 -9.86
N PRO A 16 -11.98 1.69 -11.09
CA PRO A 16 -11.69 2.66 -12.15
C PRO A 16 -12.86 3.64 -12.36
N ILE A 17 -12.54 4.94 -12.45
CA ILE A 17 -13.52 5.97 -12.77
C ILE A 17 -14.08 5.70 -14.18
N PRO A 18 -15.41 5.62 -14.37
CA PRO A 18 -16.00 5.40 -15.69
C PRO A 18 -15.66 6.51 -16.70
N PRO A 19 -15.57 6.22 -18.01
CA PRO A 19 -15.16 7.20 -19.02
C PRO A 19 -15.93 8.52 -18.98
N HIS A 20 -17.26 8.46 -18.81
CA HIS A 20 -18.09 9.68 -18.76
C HIS A 20 -17.77 10.58 -17.56
N LEU A 21 -17.27 10.01 -16.44
CA LEU A 21 -16.82 10.78 -15.28
C LEU A 21 -15.36 11.26 -15.41
N GLN A 22 -14.52 10.57 -16.19
CA GLN A 22 -13.17 11.04 -16.53
C GLN A 22 -13.24 12.31 -17.41
N GLU A 23 -14.27 12.39 -18.25
CA GLU A 23 -14.54 13.51 -19.15
C GLU A 23 -15.26 14.69 -18.47
N ASP A 24 -15.84 14.51 -17.27
CA ASP A 24 -16.55 15.57 -16.52
C ASP A 24 -15.58 16.69 -16.04
N GLU A 25 -15.77 17.90 -16.57
CA GLU A 25 -14.93 19.07 -16.25
C GLU A 25 -15.04 19.52 -14.79
N ARG A 26 -16.20 19.32 -14.14
CA ARG A 26 -16.40 19.67 -12.73
C ARG A 26 -15.61 18.72 -11.85
N LEU A 27 -15.66 17.42 -12.13
CA LEU A 27 -14.83 16.43 -11.44
C LEU A 27 -13.35 16.67 -11.67
N ARG A 28 -12.96 17.10 -12.88
CA ARG A 28 -11.57 17.46 -13.20
C ARG A 28 -11.09 18.66 -12.41
N ALA A 29 -11.90 19.71 -12.30
CA ALA A 29 -11.59 20.89 -11.48
C ALA A 29 -11.43 20.56 -9.99
N MET A 30 -12.07 19.49 -9.51
CA MET A 30 -11.92 18.98 -8.14
C MET A 30 -10.79 17.94 -7.98
N CYS A 31 -10.03 17.65 -9.04
CA CYS A 31 -9.01 16.60 -9.07
C CYS A 31 -9.55 15.18 -8.81
N LEU A 32 -10.82 14.91 -9.14
CA LEU A 32 -11.46 13.60 -8.89
C LEU A 32 -11.61 12.75 -10.15
N SER A 33 -11.69 13.36 -11.33
CA SER A 33 -11.93 12.65 -12.60
C SER A 33 -10.79 11.69 -12.97
N GLY A 34 -9.57 11.95 -12.46
CA GLY A 34 -8.37 11.14 -12.69
C GLY A 34 -7.98 10.24 -11.52
N ALA A 35 -8.82 10.10 -10.49
CA ALA A 35 -8.49 9.30 -9.31
C ALA A 35 -8.20 7.84 -9.71
N LEU A 36 -7.01 7.35 -9.39
CA LEU A 36 -6.56 6.00 -9.71
C LEU A 36 -7.02 5.00 -8.66
N THR A 37 -7.10 3.71 -9.00
CA THR A 37 -7.20 2.67 -7.98
C THR A 37 -5.91 2.60 -7.16
N TYR A 38 -5.98 2.12 -5.92
CA TYR A 38 -4.79 1.93 -5.06
C TYR A 38 -3.67 1.17 -5.80
N GLN A 39 -4.01 0.07 -6.46
CA GLN A 39 -3.05 -0.74 -7.22
C GLN A 39 -2.42 0.06 -8.36
N SER A 40 -3.23 0.80 -9.13
CA SER A 40 -2.73 1.62 -10.24
C SER A 40 -1.85 2.78 -9.77
N TYR A 41 -2.20 3.39 -8.64
CA TYR A 41 -1.43 4.47 -8.01
C TYR A 41 -0.05 3.97 -7.56
N VAL A 42 0.00 2.87 -6.81
CA VAL A 42 1.26 2.27 -6.36
C VAL A 42 2.12 1.82 -7.55
N GLN A 43 1.51 1.22 -8.57
CA GLN A 43 2.24 0.83 -9.78
C GLN A 43 2.84 2.04 -10.52
N HIS A 44 2.15 3.17 -10.58
CA HIS A 44 2.70 4.39 -11.17
C HIS A 44 3.91 4.92 -10.39
N LEU A 45 3.87 4.87 -9.05
CA LEU A 45 5.02 5.23 -8.22
C LEU A 45 6.21 4.31 -8.51
N VAL A 46 5.98 2.98 -8.52
CA VAL A 46 7.04 2.01 -8.80
C VAL A 46 7.64 2.22 -10.21
N LYS A 47 6.81 2.41 -11.23
CA LYS A 47 7.26 2.71 -12.61
C LYS A 47 8.04 4.03 -12.70
N SER A 48 7.77 4.99 -11.83
CA SER A 48 8.51 6.26 -11.72
C SER A 48 9.86 6.11 -11.00
N GLY A 49 10.18 4.91 -10.52
CA GLY A 49 11.43 4.54 -9.87
C GLY A 49 11.41 4.70 -8.35
N PHE A 50 10.23 4.66 -7.71
CA PHE A 50 10.13 4.59 -6.24
C PHE A 50 10.18 3.12 -5.80
N GLY A 51 11.32 2.70 -5.25
CA GLY A 51 11.55 1.32 -4.79
C GLY A 51 10.94 0.99 -3.42
N GLN A 52 10.56 2.01 -2.65
CA GLN A 52 9.87 1.84 -1.39
C GLN A 52 8.69 2.80 -1.31
N VAL A 53 7.51 2.29 -0.95
CA VAL A 53 6.29 3.08 -0.78
C VAL A 53 5.68 2.73 0.57
N GLU A 54 5.49 3.73 1.41
CA GLU A 54 4.93 3.59 2.74
C GLU A 54 3.54 4.22 2.76
N ILE A 55 2.52 3.43 3.09
CA ILE A 55 1.17 3.92 3.25
C ILE A 55 0.99 4.39 4.68
N ARG A 56 0.79 5.70 4.85
CA ARG A 56 0.65 6.36 6.16
C ARG A 56 -0.81 6.49 6.58
N ALA A 57 -1.73 6.57 5.64
CA ALA A 57 -3.17 6.47 5.92
C ALA A 57 -3.95 6.11 4.65
N LYS A 58 -5.06 5.40 4.81
CA LYS A 58 -6.11 5.23 3.81
C LYS A 58 -7.46 5.40 4.49
N ARG A 59 -8.29 6.33 4.02
CA ARG A 59 -9.59 6.63 4.66
C ARG A 59 -10.64 7.04 3.63
N PRO A 60 -11.92 6.69 3.82
CA PRO A 60 -13.01 7.23 3.02
C PRO A 60 -12.96 8.76 2.97
N TYR A 61 -13.10 9.32 1.78
CA TYR A 61 -13.01 10.76 1.53
C TYR A 61 -14.30 11.33 0.92
N ARG A 62 -14.84 10.67 -0.12
CA ARG A 62 -16.04 11.14 -0.84
C ARG A 62 -16.75 9.99 -1.52
N LEU A 63 -18.09 9.98 -1.52
CA LEU A 63 -18.90 9.05 -2.31
C LEU A 63 -19.47 9.76 -3.53
N LEU A 64 -19.32 9.16 -4.71
CA LEU A 64 -20.07 9.54 -5.90
C LEU A 64 -21.31 8.63 -5.97
N ASP A 65 -22.48 9.21 -5.74
CA ASP A 65 -23.74 8.46 -5.72
C ASP A 65 -24.32 8.21 -7.13
N CYS A 66 -25.25 7.26 -7.22
CA CYS A 66 -25.88 6.87 -8.49
C CYS A 66 -26.69 7.99 -9.13
N GLN A 67 -27.41 8.80 -8.34
CA GLN A 67 -28.39 9.76 -8.84
C GLN A 67 -27.71 10.98 -9.47
N ASN A 68 -26.67 11.51 -8.83
CA ASN A 68 -25.99 12.72 -9.29
C ASN A 68 -24.90 12.46 -10.34
N TYR A 69 -24.35 11.24 -10.39
CA TYR A 69 -23.20 10.90 -11.23
C TYR A 69 -23.50 9.85 -12.31
N ASN A 70 -24.77 9.44 -12.46
CA ASN A 70 -25.20 8.45 -13.45
C ASN A 70 -24.37 7.16 -13.37
N LEU A 71 -24.39 6.54 -12.18
CA LEU A 71 -23.66 5.30 -11.89
C LEU A 71 -24.65 4.17 -11.56
N GLU A 72 -24.34 2.95 -11.96
CA GLU A 72 -25.12 1.74 -11.57
C GLU A 72 -24.98 1.42 -10.08
N GLU A 73 -23.80 1.69 -9.51
CA GLU A 73 -23.48 1.51 -8.09
C GLU A 73 -22.63 2.69 -7.57
N PRO A 74 -22.74 3.06 -6.28
CA PRO A 74 -21.95 4.14 -5.71
C PRO A 74 -20.45 3.89 -5.84
N LEU A 75 -19.68 4.94 -6.12
CA LEU A 75 -18.23 4.86 -6.25
C LEU A 75 -17.58 5.61 -5.08
N LEU A 76 -16.88 4.89 -4.21
CA LEU A 76 -16.17 5.46 -3.07
C LEU A 76 -14.78 5.93 -3.48
N LEU A 77 -14.48 7.19 -3.16
CA LEU A 77 -13.15 7.77 -3.20
C LEU A 77 -12.56 7.78 -1.79
N GLU A 78 -11.28 7.44 -1.70
CA GLU A 78 -10.52 7.40 -0.46
C GLU A 78 -9.33 8.35 -0.56
N SER A 79 -8.95 8.97 0.55
CA SER A 79 -7.69 9.71 0.65
C SER A 79 -6.58 8.71 0.96
N LEU A 80 -5.49 8.74 0.18
CA LEU A 80 -4.29 7.94 0.43
C LEU A 80 -3.13 8.87 0.76
N ASP A 81 -2.60 8.74 1.98
CA ASP A 81 -1.39 9.44 2.41
C ASP A 81 -0.21 8.48 2.27
N SER A 82 0.82 8.86 1.49
CA SER A 82 1.98 8.02 1.24
C SER A 82 3.31 8.77 1.32
N VAL A 83 4.36 8.01 1.66
CA VAL A 83 5.75 8.44 1.53
C VAL A 83 6.47 7.46 0.61
N SER A 84 6.96 7.95 -0.52
CA SER A 84 7.63 7.14 -1.53
C SER A 84 9.09 7.51 -1.65
N PHE A 85 10.00 6.55 -1.56
CA PHE A 85 11.45 6.75 -1.59
C PHE A 85 12.05 6.24 -2.89
N LYS A 86 12.90 7.07 -3.49
CA LYS A 86 13.66 6.74 -4.71
C LYS A 86 14.94 6.00 -4.33
N VAL A 87 14.76 4.75 -3.91
CA VAL A 87 15.80 3.76 -3.58
C VAL A 87 15.89 2.69 -4.68
N VAL A 88 16.93 1.87 -4.63
CA VAL A 88 17.10 0.72 -5.55
C VAL A 88 15.89 -0.20 -5.41
N ILE A 89 15.33 -0.62 -6.55
CA ILE A 89 14.25 -1.61 -6.58
C ILE A 89 14.91 -2.98 -6.60
N PRO A 90 14.68 -3.84 -5.60
CA PRO A 90 15.16 -5.22 -5.61
C PRO A 90 14.64 -6.02 -6.82
N GLU A 91 15.31 -7.11 -7.16
CA GLU A 91 14.93 -8.00 -8.28
C GLU A 91 13.52 -8.57 -8.13
N ASP A 92 13.07 -8.80 -6.89
CA ASP A 92 11.74 -9.30 -6.55
C ASP A 92 10.69 -8.17 -6.40
N GLY A 93 11.02 -6.95 -6.82
CA GLY A 93 10.10 -5.81 -6.90
C GLY A 93 10.21 -4.83 -5.72
N ALA A 94 9.44 -3.74 -5.81
CA ALA A 94 9.44 -2.67 -4.81
C ALA A 94 8.86 -3.12 -3.45
N CYS A 95 9.34 -2.51 -2.37
CA CYS A 95 8.83 -2.72 -1.02
C CYS A 95 7.66 -1.79 -0.74
N ILE A 96 6.45 -2.35 -0.69
CA ILE A 96 5.23 -1.60 -0.34
C ILE A 96 4.87 -1.92 1.11
N PHE A 97 4.76 -0.92 1.97
CA PHE A 97 4.42 -1.06 3.37
C PHE A 97 3.00 -0.56 3.62
N THR A 98 2.06 -1.50 3.78
CA THR A 98 0.65 -1.17 4.11
C THR A 98 0.33 -1.27 5.60
N GLY A 99 1.35 -1.45 6.44
CA GLY A 99 1.20 -1.63 7.88
C GLY A 99 1.00 -3.07 8.34
N LYS A 100 1.28 -4.05 7.47
CA LYS A 100 1.34 -5.47 7.82
C LYS A 100 2.50 -5.76 8.77
N THR A 101 2.31 -6.75 9.63
CA THR A 101 3.32 -7.25 10.55
C THR A 101 3.49 -8.76 10.40
N ALA A 102 4.68 -9.25 10.70
CA ALA A 102 4.97 -10.67 10.88
C ALA A 102 5.38 -10.91 12.33
N THR A 103 4.76 -11.90 12.97
CA THR A 103 5.07 -12.30 14.35
C THR A 103 5.41 -13.78 14.37
N TYR A 104 6.62 -14.12 14.83
CA TYR A 104 7.01 -15.51 15.04
C TYR A 104 6.37 -16.07 16.31
N MET A 105 5.79 -17.27 16.22
CA MET A 105 5.11 -17.96 17.32
C MET A 105 5.61 -19.39 17.57
N GLY A 106 6.73 -19.78 16.96
CA GLY A 106 7.32 -21.11 17.15
C GLY A 106 8.08 -21.29 18.46
N ALA A 107 8.76 -22.42 18.60
CA ALA A 107 9.40 -22.84 19.85
C ALA A 107 10.73 -22.12 20.14
N GLU A 108 11.44 -21.68 19.11
CA GLU A 108 12.76 -21.05 19.24
C GLU A 108 12.66 -19.58 19.67
N GLU A 109 13.79 -18.95 20.03
CA GLU A 109 13.81 -17.53 20.43
C GLU A 109 13.52 -16.58 19.25
N PHE A 110 13.98 -16.94 18.06
CA PHE A 110 13.79 -16.17 16.84
C PHE A 110 13.70 -17.08 15.62
N PHE A 111 13.13 -16.55 14.55
CA PHE A 111 13.15 -17.13 13.22
C PHE A 111 13.98 -16.24 12.30
N ASP A 112 14.89 -16.83 11.52
CA ASP A 112 15.68 -16.16 10.49
C ASP A 112 15.33 -16.74 9.12
N ASP A 113 14.87 -15.89 8.21
CA ASP A 113 14.51 -16.30 6.85
C ASP A 113 15.73 -16.46 5.92
N ASN A 114 16.94 -16.19 6.43
CA ASN A 114 18.22 -16.15 5.70
C ASN A 114 18.23 -15.18 4.52
N ALA A 115 17.26 -14.27 4.45
CA ALA A 115 17.15 -13.19 3.46
C ALA A 115 17.21 -11.80 4.12
N GLY A 116 17.71 -11.75 5.36
CA GLY A 116 17.91 -10.51 6.13
C GLY A 116 16.76 -10.16 7.07
N HIS A 117 15.76 -11.04 7.24
CA HIS A 117 14.65 -10.81 8.16
C HIS A 117 14.73 -11.75 9.36
N ILE A 118 14.85 -11.15 10.55
CA ILE A 118 14.85 -11.86 11.83
C ILE A 118 13.59 -11.48 12.59
N LEU A 119 12.79 -12.48 12.97
CA LEU A 119 11.57 -12.32 13.74
C LEU A 119 11.78 -12.85 15.17
N SER A 120 11.73 -11.98 16.16
CA SER A 120 11.72 -12.40 17.56
C SER A 120 10.38 -13.01 17.94
N ARG A 121 10.40 -14.07 18.75
CA ARG A 121 9.19 -14.74 19.20
C ARG A 121 8.26 -13.78 19.95
N GLY A 122 7.00 -13.73 19.52
CA GLY A 122 5.94 -12.93 20.14
C GLY A 122 6.01 -11.43 19.87
N VAL A 123 7.02 -10.93 19.13
CA VAL A 123 7.17 -9.50 18.84
C VAL A 123 6.80 -9.23 17.38
N PRO A 124 5.79 -8.38 17.11
CA PRO A 124 5.45 -7.99 15.74
C PRO A 124 6.56 -7.18 15.09
N ALA A 125 7.08 -7.66 13.96
CA ALA A 125 8.00 -6.93 13.10
C ALA A 125 7.25 -6.32 11.91
N ALA A 126 7.53 -5.06 11.59
CA ALA A 126 6.92 -4.40 10.43
C ALA A 126 7.59 -4.89 9.13
N VAL A 127 6.80 -5.41 8.20
CA VAL A 127 7.27 -6.02 6.95
C VAL A 127 6.54 -5.44 5.75
N CYS A 128 7.22 -5.40 4.60
CA CYS A 128 6.55 -5.03 3.36
C CYS A 128 5.65 -6.16 2.86
N ASP A 129 4.68 -5.85 2.01
CA ASP A 129 3.64 -6.76 1.56
C ASP A 129 4.20 -8.03 0.89
N LYS A 130 5.29 -7.90 0.11
CA LYS A 130 5.96 -9.06 -0.51
C LYS A 130 6.66 -9.95 0.53
N THR A 131 7.32 -9.36 1.53
CA THR A 131 7.99 -10.09 2.60
C THR A 131 6.95 -10.81 3.47
N ALA A 132 5.84 -10.14 3.81
CA ALA A 132 4.72 -10.75 4.50
C ALA A 132 4.19 -11.99 3.74
N GLY A 133 4.01 -11.87 2.42
CA GLY A 133 3.58 -12.99 1.57
C GLY A 133 4.59 -14.12 1.45
N LYS A 134 5.89 -13.84 1.52
CA LYS A 134 6.95 -14.86 1.55
C LYS A 134 6.99 -15.60 2.88
N LEU A 135 7.06 -14.86 4.00
CA LEU A 135 7.12 -15.42 5.34
C LEU A 135 5.90 -16.30 5.65
N GLY A 136 4.70 -15.82 5.30
CA GLY A 136 3.47 -16.60 5.47
C GLY A 136 3.40 -17.88 4.63
N LYS A 137 4.25 -18.05 3.61
CA LYS A 137 4.37 -19.29 2.83
C LYS A 137 5.47 -20.22 3.34
N VAL A 138 6.55 -19.65 3.86
CA VAL A 138 7.72 -20.42 4.33
C VAL A 138 7.39 -21.20 5.60
N ASN A 139 6.68 -20.57 6.55
CA ASN A 139 6.35 -21.20 7.82
C ASN A 139 4.96 -20.78 8.32
N PRO A 140 3.87 -21.20 7.65
CA PRO A 140 2.52 -20.74 7.95
C PRO A 140 2.03 -21.13 9.35
N GLU A 141 2.55 -22.21 9.93
CA GLU A 141 2.17 -22.69 11.26
C GLU A 141 2.81 -21.88 12.39
N GLU A 142 3.96 -21.25 12.13
CA GLU A 142 4.72 -20.51 13.16
C GLU A 142 4.85 -19.02 12.88
N ILE A 143 4.28 -18.50 11.78
CA ILE A 143 4.33 -17.07 11.46
C ILE A 143 2.92 -16.53 11.26
N LEU A 144 2.51 -15.64 12.17
CA LEU A 144 1.29 -14.86 12.00
C LEU A 144 1.58 -13.64 11.12
N ILE A 145 0.83 -13.52 10.02
CA ILE A 145 0.80 -12.31 9.20
C ILE A 145 -0.50 -11.55 9.46
N THR A 146 -0.42 -10.27 9.78
CA THR A 146 -1.60 -9.41 9.94
C THR A 146 -2.08 -8.85 8.59
N ASP A 147 -3.36 -8.45 8.56
CA ASP A 147 -3.89 -7.67 7.46
C ASP A 147 -3.36 -6.23 7.46
N SER A 148 -3.52 -5.55 6.32
CA SER A 148 -3.09 -4.15 6.18
C SER A 148 -3.88 -3.27 7.15
N THR A 149 -3.18 -2.58 8.05
CA THR A 149 -3.77 -1.52 8.88
C THR A 149 -3.92 -0.21 8.11
N TRP A 150 -3.31 -0.12 6.92
CA TRP A 150 -3.17 1.09 6.11
C TRP A 150 -2.47 2.24 6.85
N HIS A 151 -1.73 1.92 7.91
CA HIS A 151 -1.04 2.85 8.75
C HIS A 151 0.33 2.29 9.13
N TYR A 152 1.30 2.48 8.24
CA TYR A 152 2.68 2.15 8.51
C TYR A 152 3.36 3.26 9.31
N VAL A 153 3.95 2.90 10.45
CA VAL A 153 4.55 3.85 11.41
C VAL A 153 6.08 3.85 11.39
N GLY A 154 6.73 3.05 10.54
CA GLY A 154 8.18 2.87 10.52
C GLY A 154 8.63 1.56 11.17
N GLY A 155 9.95 1.37 11.30
CA GLY A 155 10.55 0.15 11.89
C GLY A 155 10.78 -0.99 10.90
N GLY A 156 10.84 -0.70 9.60
CA GLY A 156 10.92 -1.70 8.53
C GLY A 156 12.14 -2.60 8.66
N CYS A 157 11.90 -3.88 8.36
CA CYS A 157 12.90 -4.95 8.33
C CYS A 157 13.54 -5.15 6.94
N CYS A 158 13.29 -4.25 5.97
CA CYS A 158 13.74 -4.37 4.57
C CYS A 158 14.63 -3.20 4.15
#